data_AF-A0A4S1FWG5-F1
#
_entry.id   AF-A0A4S1FWG5-F1
#
_cell.length_a   1.000
_cell.length_b   1.000
_cell.length_c   1.000
_cell.angle_alpha   90.00
_cell.angle_beta   90.00
_cell.angle_gamma   90.00
#
_symmetry.space_group_name_H-M   'P 1'
#
loop_
_entity.id
_entity.type
_entity.pdbx_description
1 polymer ?
#
loop_
_entity_poly.entity_id
_entity_poly.type
_entity_poly.pdbx_seq_one_letter_code
_entity_poly.pdbx_strand_id
1 'polypeptide(L)'
;SAMAGFTATSLSGSLWLGVLVAVATGALMGAVHALFTVALGLSQHVCGIGVTLFCSGLAYFLYRLIFGQQSVPPSIKGFQPEPIPLLSDIPILGPAV
;
A
#
# COMPACT_ATOMS: atom_id res chain seq x y z
N SER A 1 2.28 1.35 -3.53
CA SER A 1 2.21 1.18 -2.06
C SER A 1 1.38 -0.03 -1.66
N ALA A 2 0.10 -0.13 -2.04
CA ALA A 2 -0.79 -1.24 -1.63
C ALA A 2 -0.25 -2.63 -2.00
N MET A 3 0.08 -2.86 -3.28
CA MET A 3 0.66 -4.13 -3.75
C MET A 3 1.94 -4.50 -3.01
N ALA A 4 2.87 -3.54 -2.86
CA ALA A 4 4.15 -3.77 -2.20
C ALA A 4 3.99 -4.11 -0.71
N GLY A 5 3.09 -3.41 0.01
CA GLY A 5 2.78 -3.70 1.40
C GLY A 5 2.08 -5.04 1.58
N PHE A 6 1.16 -5.40 0.68
CA PHE A 6 0.54 -6.72 0.65
C PHE A 6 1.58 -7.82 0.45
N THR A 7 2.45 -7.71 -0.56
CA THR A 7 3.52 -8.69 -0.80
C THR A 7 4.44 -8.83 0.41
N ALA A 8 4.90 -7.71 0.97
CA ALA A 8 5.78 -7.72 2.13
C ALA A 8 5.12 -8.37 3.36
N THR A 9 3.85 -8.09 3.61
CA THR A 9 3.09 -8.75 4.68
C THR A 9 2.93 -10.25 4.40
N SER A 10 2.57 -10.62 3.17
CA SER A 10 2.36 -12.01 2.76
C SER A 10 3.63 -12.85 2.85
N LEU A 11 4.81 -12.28 2.56
CA LEU A 11 6.09 -12.99 2.62
C LEU A 11 6.71 -12.99 4.03
N SER A 12 6.61 -11.88 4.76
CA SER A 12 7.27 -11.72 6.07
C SER A 12 6.38 -12.06 7.27
N GLY A 13 5.05 -12.12 7.10
CA GLY A 13 4.08 -12.31 8.18
C GLY A 13 3.89 -11.10 9.11
N SER A 14 4.67 -10.03 8.95
CA SER A 14 4.60 -8.82 9.78
C SER A 14 3.82 -7.71 9.09
N LEU A 15 2.70 -7.31 9.70
CA LEU A 15 1.87 -6.20 9.22
C LEU A 15 2.62 -4.86 9.23
N TRP A 16 3.41 -4.59 10.27
CA TRP A 16 4.18 -3.35 10.40
C TRP A 16 5.27 -3.23 9.34
N LEU A 17 5.92 -4.34 8.99
CA LEU A 17 6.88 -4.36 7.89
C LEU A 17 6.19 -4.07 6.55
N GLY A 18 4.99 -4.64 6.34
CA GLY A 18 4.13 -4.31 5.20
C GLY A 18 3.82 -2.81 5.08
N VAL A 19 3.45 -2.18 6.19
CA VAL A 19 3.20 -0.72 6.24
C VAL A 19 4.45 0.06 5.88
N LEU A 20 5.60 -0.27 6.46
CA LEU A 20 6.87 0.42 6.19
C LEU A 20 7.24 0.33 4.71
N VAL A 21 7.11 -0.86 4.10
CA VAL A 21 7.36 -1.06 2.67
C VAL A 21 6.35 -0.29 1.80
N ALA A 22 5.07 -0.26 2.20
CA ALA A 22 4.06 0.51 1.47
C ALA A 22 4.36 2.01 1.46
N VAL A 23 4.79 2.57 2.60
CA VAL A 23 5.18 3.97 2.74
C VAL A 23 6.44 4.26 1.93
N ALA A 24 7.49 3.44 2.07
CA ALA A 24 8.75 3.63 1.36
C ALA A 24 8.57 3.61 -0.16
N THR A 25 7.79 2.65 -0.69
CA THR A 25 7.51 2.57 -2.13
C THR A 25 6.63 3.73 -2.62
N GLY A 26 5.67 4.20 -1.81
CA GLY A 26 4.88 5.39 -2.13
C GLY A 26 5.73 6.65 -2.18
N ALA A 27 6.59 6.85 -1.19
CA ALA A 27 7.53 7.98 -1.13
C ALA A 27 8.50 7.97 -2.32
N LEU A 28 9.03 6.80 -2.69
CA LEU A 28 9.91 6.65 -3.85
C LEU A 28 9.20 7.07 -5.15
N MET A 29 7.97 6.60 -5.38
CA MET A 29 7.22 7.00 -6.57
C MET A 29 6.84 8.48 -6.57
N GLY A 30 6.54 9.04 -5.39
CA GLY A 30 6.34 10.47 -5.22
C GLY A 30 7.59 11.28 -5.56
N ALA A 31 8.77 10.83 -5.13
CA ALA A 31 10.05 11.44 -5.44
C ALA A 31 10.36 11.38 -6.95
N VAL A 32 10.08 10.26 -7.62
CA VAL A 32 10.20 10.13 -9.08
C VAL A 32 9.27 11.10 -9.80
N HIS A 33 8.02 11.22 -9.35
CA HIS A 33 7.08 12.18 -9.92
C HIS A 33 7.55 13.63 -9.70
N ALA A 34 8.05 13.96 -8.52
CA ALA A 34 8.62 15.27 -8.20
C ALA A 34 9.87 15.57 -9.03
N LEU A 35 10.73 14.58 -9.29
CA LEU A 35 11.88 14.74 -10.18
C LEU A 35 11.45 15.20 -11.58
N PHE A 36 10.45 14.53 -12.16
CA PHE A 36 9.95 14.89 -13.49
C PHE A 36 9.29 16.27 -13.53
N THR A 37 8.54 16.62 -12.50
CA THR A 37 7.69 17.81 -12.54
C THR A 37 8.35 19.06 -11.95
N VAL A 38 9.12 18.91 -10.86
CA VAL A 38 9.78 20.01 -10.16
C VAL A 38 11.17 20.25 -10.74
N ALA A 39 12.02 19.21 -10.84
CA ALA A 39 13.41 19.40 -11.25
C ALA A 39 13.54 19.53 -12.79
N LEU A 40 12.74 18.79 -13.55
CA LEU A 40 12.78 18.79 -15.01
C LEU A 40 11.69 19.66 -15.66
N GLY A 41 10.79 20.26 -14.87
CA GLY A 41 9.77 21.20 -15.34
C GLY A 41 8.73 20.60 -16.28
N LEU A 42 8.54 19.28 -16.26
CA LEU A 42 7.55 18.61 -17.10
C LEU A 42 6.12 18.83 -16.59
N SER A 43 5.14 18.71 -17.48
CA SER A 43 3.73 18.87 -17.17
C SER A 43 3.23 17.86 -16.13
N GLN A 44 2.85 18.34 -14.94
CA GLN A 44 2.34 17.51 -13.83
C GLN A 44 1.21 16.57 -14.23
N HIS A 45 0.27 17.05 -15.04
CA HIS A 45 -0.86 16.24 -15.51
C HIS A 45 -0.39 15.05 -16.38
N VAL A 46 0.49 15.29 -17.35
CA VAL A 46 0.99 14.26 -18.27
C VAL A 46 1.87 13.26 -17.52
N CYS A 47 2.81 13.75 -16.70
CA CYS A 47 3.64 12.90 -15.85
C CYS A 47 2.80 12.10 -14.86
N GLY A 48 1.75 12.68 -14.29
CA GLY A 48 0.85 12.01 -13.35
C GLY A 48 0.12 10.83 -13.98
N ILE A 49 -0.43 11.02 -15.19
CA ILE A 49 -1.06 9.95 -15.96
C ILE A 49 -0.04 8.84 -16.26
N GLY A 50 1.15 9.21 -16.77
CA GLY A 50 2.21 8.25 -17.09
C GLY A 50 2.65 7.41 -15.90
N VAL A 51 2.91 8.06 -14.75
CA VAL A 51 3.27 7.37 -13.50
C VAL A 51 2.14 6.46 -13.02
N THR A 52 0.88 6.88 -13.13
CA THR A 52 -0.27 6.08 -12.71
C THR A 52 -0.41 4.82 -13.57
N LEU A 53 -0.31 4.95 -14.89
CA LEU A 53 -0.38 3.81 -15.82
C LEU A 53 0.80 2.85 -15.60
N PHE A 54 2.01 3.38 -15.44
CA PHE A 54 3.19 2.58 -15.14
C PHE A 54 3.02 1.80 -13.83
N CYS A 55 2.62 2.46 -12.74
CA CYS A 55 2.44 1.81 -11.45
C CYS A 55 1.34 0.74 -11.50
N SER A 56 0.25 0.99 -12.22
CA SER A 56 -0.86 0.05 -12.37
C SER A 56 -0.41 -1.21 -13.12
N GLY A 57 0.27 -1.03 -14.25
CA GLY A 57 0.82 -2.15 -15.03
C GLY A 57 1.86 -2.94 -14.25
N LEU A 58 2.77 -2.24 -13.56
CA LEU A 58 3.80 -2.86 -12.74
C LEU A 58 3.22 -3.65 -11.57
N ALA A 59 2.21 -3.10 -10.87
CA ALA A 59 1.54 -3.80 -9.78
C ALA A 59 0.88 -5.10 -10.28
N TYR A 60 0.22 -5.06 -11.44
CA TYR A 60 -0.40 -6.23 -12.04
C TYR A 60 0.61 -7.29 -12.48
N PHE A 61 1.69 -6.85 -13.12
CA PHE A 61 2.78 -7.72 -13.53
C PHE A 61 3.43 -8.40 -12.33
N LEU A 62 3.78 -7.64 -11.29
CA LEU A 62 4.39 -8.18 -10.07
C LEU A 62 3.45 -9.13 -9.34
N TYR A 63 2.15 -8.83 -9.26
CA TYR A 63 1.18 -9.74 -8.65
C TYR A 63 1.19 -11.10 -9.36
N ARG A 64 1.08 -11.11 -10.69
CA ARG A 64 1.12 -12.34 -11.47
C ARG A 64 2.46 -13.06 -11.36
N LEU A 65 3.57 -12.32 -11.29
CA LEU A 65 4.91 -12.90 -11.17
C LEU A 65 5.11 -13.60 -9.82
N ILE A 66 4.61 -13.02 -8.74
CA ILE A 66 4.86 -13.50 -7.37
C ILE A 66 3.83 -14.56 -6.96
N PHE A 67 2.56 -14.35 -7.27
CA PHE A 67 1.46 -15.20 -6.80
C PHE A 67 0.87 -16.08 -7.89
N GLY A 68 1.20 -15.85 -9.17
CA GLY A 68 0.62 -16.58 -10.28
C GLY A 68 -0.84 -16.24 -10.53
N GLN A 69 -1.57 -17.16 -11.17
CA GLN A 69 -3.02 -17.09 -11.35
C GLN A 69 -3.70 -18.15 -10.48
N GLN A 70 -3.90 -17.84 -9.21
CA GLN A 70 -4.57 -18.73 -8.27
C GLN A 70 -6.09 -18.55 -8.37
N SER A 71 -6.84 -19.66 -8.28
CA SER A 71 -8.31 -19.66 -8.26
C SER A 71 -8.88 -18.98 -7.01
N VAL A 72 -8.13 -19.04 -5.90
CA VAL A 72 -8.42 -18.34 -4.66
C VAL A 72 -7.29 -17.34 -4.43
N PRO A 73 -7.58 -16.02 -4.38
CA PRO A 73 -6.54 -15.04 -4.12
C PRO A 73 -5.98 -15.19 -2.70
N PRO A 74 -4.67 -14.98 -2.51
CA PRO A 74 -4.07 -14.98 -1.19
C PRO A 74 -4.68 -13.87 -0.33
N SER A 75 -4.87 -14.15 0.96
CA SER A 75 -5.44 -13.21 1.92
C SER A 75 -4.56 -13.12 3.16
N ILE A 76 -4.43 -11.90 3.70
CA ILE A 76 -3.70 -11.60 4.93
C ILE A 76 -4.69 -11.24 6.04
N LYS A 77 -4.45 -11.72 7.25
CA LYS A 77 -5.19 -11.25 8.43
C LYS A 77 -4.71 -9.84 8.76
N GLY A 78 -5.60 -8.85 8.65
CA GLY A 78 -5.29 -7.46 8.97
C GLY A 78 -5.13 -7.22 10.47
N PHE A 79 -4.79 -5.97 10.82
CA PHE A 79 -4.79 -5.50 12.21
C PHE A 79 -6.14 -5.80 12.85
N GLN A 80 -6.11 -6.49 13.99
CA GLN A 80 -7.29 -6.67 14.81
C GLN A 80 -7.49 -5.42 15.67
N PRO A 81 -8.73 -4.95 15.87
CA PRO A 81 -9.02 -3.96 16.90
C PRO A 81 -8.65 -4.59 18.24
N GLU A 82 -7.60 -4.08 18.87
CA GLU A 82 -7.27 -4.46 20.24
C GLU A 82 -8.03 -3.51 21.18
N PRO A 83 -8.90 -4.02 22.07
CA PRO A 83 -9.69 -3.16 22.94
C PRO A 83 -8.76 -2.35 23.83
N ILE A 84 -8.92 -1.02 23.78
CA ILE A 84 -8.13 -0.11 24.61
C ILE A 84 -8.76 -0.13 26.01
N PRO A 85 -8.08 -0.62 27.05
CA PRO A 85 -8.63 -0.62 28.40
C PRO A 85 -8.96 0.82 28.82
N LEU A 86 -10.17 1.03 29.36
CA LEU A 86 -10.90 2.31 29.63
C LEU A 86 -11.80 2.86 28.51
N LEU A 87 -11.49 2.70 27.22
CA LEU A 87 -12.25 3.35 26.14
C LEU A 87 -13.37 2.45 25.59
N SER A 88 -13.14 1.14 25.61
CA SER A 88 -14.10 0.12 25.14
C SER A 88 -15.35 -0.02 26.02
N ASP A 89 -15.28 0.40 27.30
CA ASP A 89 -16.40 0.31 28.25
C ASP A 89 -17.34 1.53 28.23
N ILE A 90 -17.03 2.56 27.43
CA ILE A 90 -17.85 3.78 27.36
C ILE A 90 -19.07 3.51 26.48
N PRO A 91 -20.31 3.58 27.00
CA PRO A 91 -21.52 3.10 26.30
C PRO A 91 -21.85 3.84 24.98
N ILE A 92 -21.21 4.99 24.72
CA ILE A 92 -21.41 5.78 23.48
C ILE A 92 -20.22 5.65 22.52
N LEU A 93 -19.00 5.44 23.03
CA LEU A 93 -17.76 5.41 22.24
C LEU A 93 -17.23 4.00 22.00
N GLY A 94 -17.46 3.08 22.94
CA GLY A 94 -17.02 1.68 22.91
C GLY A 94 -17.46 0.84 21.71
N PRO A 95 -18.63 1.06 21.06
CA PRO A 95 -18.99 0.30 19.85
C PRO A 95 -18.14 0.63 18.61
N ALA A 96 -17.34 1.71 18.65
CA ALA A 96 -16.58 2.22 17.51
C ALA A 96 -15.04 2.05 17.66
N VAL A 97 -14.56 1.53 18.80
CA VAL A 97 -13.14 1.35 19.13
C VAL A 97 -12.87 -0.10 19.50
#